data_AF-A0A0D6A1A1-F1
#
_entry.id   AF-A0A0D6A1A1-F1
#
_cell.length_a   1.000
_cell.length_b   1.000
_cell.length_c   1.000
_cell.angle_alpha   90.00
_cell.angle_beta   90.00
_cell.angle_gamma   90.00
#
_symmetry.space_group_name_H-M   'P 1'
#
loop_
_entity.id
_entity.type
_entity.pdbx_description
1 polymer ?
#
loop_
_entity_poly.entity_id
_entity_poly.type
_entity_poly.pdbx_seq_one_letter_code
_entity_poly.pdbx_strand_id
1 'polypeptide(L)'
;MQTIENSLLHVSIDENGAQMTNLISQSGSDYLKDGKTQEKITVAFPSMDEEKNWAKLLPWTVVDKGDSRISLTLIDNDESYKAFSYHFEVVLTYALEGNRINVDFYLKNNSHKEMPFSLAFVLPIIEGWTSKEAVNEIDLNKDKKQEVKFASTNFNLAVKNKQITAVMNDLKLAGGSDQDFKLTLTLS
;
A
#
# COMPACT_ATOMS: atom_id res chain seq x y z
N MET A 1 -3.45 -15.91 1.13
CA MET A 1 -4.31 -14.93 0.44
C MET A 1 -5.53 -14.68 1.30
N GLN A 2 -5.83 -13.42 1.56
CA GLN A 2 -6.90 -12.97 2.44
C GLN A 2 -7.86 -12.09 1.65
N THR A 3 -9.14 -12.12 2.01
CA THR A 3 -10.19 -11.32 1.37
C THR A 3 -10.92 -10.49 2.40
N ILE A 4 -11.28 -9.27 2.02
CA ILE A 4 -12.19 -8.38 2.74
C ILE A 4 -13.23 -7.84 1.76
N GLU A 5 -14.45 -7.62 2.20
CA GLU A 5 -15.54 -7.13 1.39
C GLU A 5 -16.52 -6.26 2.17
N ASN A 6 -17.27 -5.45 1.44
CA ASN A 6 -18.45 -4.75 1.91
C ASN A 6 -19.50 -4.76 0.79
N SER A 7 -20.59 -3.99 0.94
CA SER A 7 -21.67 -3.95 -0.06
C SER A 7 -21.26 -3.44 -1.44
N LEU A 8 -20.11 -2.76 -1.56
CA LEU A 8 -19.66 -2.08 -2.78
C LEU A 8 -18.34 -2.61 -3.33
N LEU A 9 -17.49 -3.22 -2.50
CA LEU A 9 -16.12 -3.59 -2.83
C LEU A 9 -15.78 -5.00 -2.34
N HIS A 10 -14.96 -5.69 -3.13
CA HIS A 10 -14.29 -6.93 -2.75
C HIS A 10 -12.80 -6.80 -3.05
N VAL A 11 -11.96 -7.07 -2.05
CA VAL A 11 -10.51 -6.85 -2.13
C VAL A 11 -9.76 -8.09 -1.67
N SER A 12 -8.76 -8.49 -2.46
CA SER A 12 -7.85 -9.58 -2.12
C SER A 12 -6.46 -9.05 -1.76
N ILE A 13 -5.90 -9.56 -0.68
CA ILE A 13 -4.56 -9.24 -0.18
C ILE A 13 -3.71 -10.51 -0.16
N ASP A 14 -2.55 -10.46 -0.80
CA ASP A 14 -1.50 -11.48 -0.72
C ASP A 14 -0.65 -11.20 0.52
N GLU A 15 -0.60 -12.15 1.45
CA GLU A 15 0.22 -12.04 2.66
C GLU A 15 1.72 -12.00 2.31
N ASN A 16 2.11 -12.49 1.13
CA ASN A 16 3.47 -12.33 0.64
C ASN A 16 3.67 -10.88 0.16
N GLY A 17 4.21 -10.07 1.07
CA GLY A 17 4.46 -8.65 0.87
C GLY A 17 3.26 -7.74 1.13
N ALA A 18 2.21 -8.27 1.76
CA ALA A 18 0.95 -7.57 2.04
C ALA A 18 0.43 -6.79 0.82
N GLN A 19 0.40 -7.44 -0.34
CA GLN A 19 0.12 -6.79 -1.62
C GLN A 19 -1.37 -6.88 -1.95
N MET A 20 -1.99 -5.79 -2.38
CA MET A 20 -3.36 -5.86 -2.90
C MET A 20 -3.31 -6.46 -4.32
N THR A 21 -4.05 -7.55 -4.52
CA THR A 21 -4.05 -8.33 -5.77
C THR A 21 -5.33 -8.21 -6.56
N ASN A 22 -6.46 -7.95 -5.90
CA ASN A 22 -7.73 -7.67 -6.55
C ASN A 22 -8.39 -6.46 -5.91
N LEU A 23 -8.95 -5.60 -6.75
CA LEU A 23 -9.76 -4.47 -6.34
C LEU A 23 -11.01 -4.49 -7.20
N ILE A 24 -12.08 -5.10 -6.69
CA ILE A 24 -13.29 -5.40 -7.45
C ILE A 24 -14.43 -4.53 -6.93
N SER A 25 -15.08 -3.79 -7.83
CA SER A 25 -16.31 -3.06 -7.49
C SER A 25 -17.55 -3.93 -7.62
N GLN A 26 -18.69 -3.45 -7.12
CA GLN A 26 -19.97 -4.15 -7.20
C GLN A 26 -20.40 -4.51 -8.63
N SER A 27 -19.94 -3.77 -9.64
CA SER A 27 -20.22 -4.10 -11.06
C SER A 27 -19.43 -5.30 -11.58
N GLY A 28 -18.51 -5.84 -10.77
CA GLY A 28 -17.65 -6.98 -11.12
C GLY A 28 -16.36 -6.58 -11.85
N SER A 29 -16.10 -5.29 -12.04
CA SER A 29 -14.85 -4.80 -12.62
C SER A 29 -13.69 -4.92 -11.63
N ASP A 30 -12.63 -5.64 -12.01
CA ASP A 30 -11.36 -5.65 -11.27
C ASP A 30 -10.42 -4.57 -11.83
N TYR A 31 -10.09 -3.60 -10.99
CA TYR A 31 -9.28 -2.44 -11.35
C TYR A 31 -7.79 -2.76 -11.44
N LEU A 32 -7.37 -3.96 -11.01
CA LEU A 32 -5.99 -4.46 -11.14
C LEU A 32 -5.85 -5.55 -12.23
N LYS A 33 -6.92 -5.85 -12.97
CA LYS A 33 -6.90 -6.87 -14.02
C LYS A 33 -6.52 -6.30 -15.39
N ASP A 34 -5.29 -6.53 -15.82
CA ASP A 34 -4.81 -6.13 -17.16
C ASP A 34 -4.86 -7.28 -18.16
N GLY A 35 -6.02 -7.45 -18.82
CA GLY A 35 -6.24 -8.54 -19.78
C GLY A 35 -6.06 -9.92 -19.12
N LYS A 36 -4.93 -10.58 -19.40
CA LYS A 36 -4.60 -11.88 -18.78
C LYS A 36 -3.77 -11.74 -17.50
N THR A 37 -3.07 -10.62 -17.33
CA THR A 37 -2.20 -10.37 -16.17
C THR A 37 -3.03 -9.94 -14.96
N GLN A 38 -2.52 -10.18 -13.76
CA GLN A 38 -3.05 -9.65 -12.52
C GLN A 38 -1.98 -8.72 -11.94
N GLU A 39 -2.23 -7.42 -12.03
CA GLU A 39 -1.36 -6.42 -11.42
C GLU A 39 -1.59 -6.36 -9.91
N LYS A 40 -0.65 -5.75 -9.20
CA LYS A 40 -0.69 -5.66 -7.74
C LYS A 40 -0.30 -4.28 -7.26
N ILE A 41 -0.96 -3.81 -6.21
CA ILE A 41 -0.46 -2.67 -5.44
C ILE A 41 0.54 -3.20 -4.42
N THR A 42 1.75 -2.66 -4.47
CA THR A 42 2.86 -3.11 -3.62
C THR A 42 3.32 -2.01 -2.68
N VAL A 43 3.97 -2.41 -1.59
CA VAL A 43 4.61 -1.51 -0.63
C VAL A 43 6.13 -1.69 -0.71
N ALA A 44 6.86 -0.60 -0.56
CA ALA A 44 8.31 -0.60 -0.45
C ALA A 44 8.74 0.11 0.84
N PHE A 45 9.46 -0.61 1.68
CA PHE A 45 9.99 -0.12 2.97
C PHE A 45 11.21 -0.96 3.38
N PRO A 46 12.24 -0.37 4.00
CA PRO A 46 12.52 1.05 4.22
C PRO A 46 13.18 1.71 3.00
N SER A 47 13.28 1.00 1.87
CA SER A 47 13.86 1.51 0.63
C SER A 47 13.02 1.06 -0.56
N MET A 48 13.06 1.85 -1.63
CA MET A 48 12.54 1.47 -2.94
C MET A 48 13.52 0.59 -3.74
N ASP A 49 14.76 0.44 -3.27
CA ASP A 49 15.71 -0.54 -3.81
C ASP A 49 15.18 -1.96 -3.55
N GLU A 50 15.03 -2.76 -4.60
CA GLU A 50 14.41 -4.09 -4.50
C GLU A 50 15.13 -5.01 -3.51
N GLU A 51 16.46 -4.93 -3.44
CA GLU A 51 17.27 -5.75 -2.54
C GLU A 51 17.15 -5.34 -1.07
N LYS A 52 16.60 -4.14 -0.81
CA LYS A 52 16.41 -3.56 0.53
C LYS A 52 14.94 -3.29 0.84
N ASN A 53 14.03 -3.80 0.02
CA ASN A 53 12.60 -3.71 0.27
C ASN A 53 12.19 -4.83 1.24
N TRP A 54 12.34 -4.57 2.54
CA TRP A 54 11.91 -5.48 3.59
C TRP A 54 10.41 -5.78 3.56
N ALA A 55 9.57 -4.85 3.10
CA ALA A 55 8.16 -5.14 2.92
C ALA A 55 7.92 -6.25 1.88
N LYS A 56 8.80 -6.43 0.88
CA LYS A 56 8.76 -7.54 -0.08
C LYS A 56 9.45 -8.81 0.43
N LEU A 57 10.50 -8.66 1.22
CA LEU A 57 11.42 -9.77 1.56
C LEU A 57 11.08 -10.47 2.89
N LEU A 58 10.49 -9.75 3.85
CA LEU A 58 10.15 -10.30 5.15
C LEU A 58 8.71 -10.85 5.18
N PRO A 59 8.43 -11.87 6.01
CA PRO A 59 7.11 -12.46 6.09
C PRO A 59 6.14 -11.56 6.85
N TRP A 60 4.92 -11.43 6.31
CA TRP A 60 3.83 -10.76 7.00
C TRP A 60 2.95 -11.75 7.75
N THR A 61 2.44 -11.32 8.91
CA THR A 61 1.51 -12.12 9.71
C THR A 61 0.20 -11.37 9.87
N VAL A 62 -0.93 -12.02 9.62
CA VAL A 62 -2.26 -11.44 9.90
C VAL A 62 -2.45 -11.33 11.41
N VAL A 63 -2.70 -10.14 11.92
CA VAL A 63 -2.89 -9.85 13.36
C VAL A 63 -4.31 -9.44 13.71
N ASP A 64 -5.08 -8.95 12.74
CA ASP A 64 -6.50 -8.70 12.87
C ASP A 64 -7.21 -8.92 11.54
N LYS A 65 -8.43 -9.45 11.59
CA LYS A 65 -9.27 -9.67 10.41
C LYS A 65 -10.74 -9.65 10.78
N GLY A 66 -11.49 -8.82 10.08
CA GLY A 66 -12.96 -8.86 10.01
C GLY A 66 -13.43 -8.90 8.55
N ASP A 67 -14.72 -8.69 8.34
CA ASP A 67 -15.31 -8.77 7.00
C ASP A 67 -14.79 -7.66 6.08
N SER A 68 -14.71 -6.42 6.59
CA SER A 68 -14.33 -5.23 5.81
C SER A 68 -12.96 -4.65 6.20
N ARG A 69 -12.16 -5.37 6.99
CA ARG A 69 -10.86 -4.89 7.48
C ARG A 69 -9.88 -6.04 7.67
N ILE A 70 -8.62 -5.82 7.34
CA ILE A 70 -7.51 -6.70 7.70
C ILE A 70 -6.27 -5.90 8.09
N SER A 71 -5.55 -6.36 9.10
CA SER A 71 -4.24 -5.84 9.50
C SER A 71 -3.19 -6.93 9.46
N LEU A 72 -2.08 -6.65 8.78
CA LEU A 72 -0.91 -7.51 8.70
C LEU A 72 0.28 -6.81 9.37
N THR A 73 1.09 -7.57 10.11
CA THR A 73 2.31 -7.06 10.73
C THR A 73 3.56 -7.61 10.06
N LEU A 74 4.60 -6.78 10.05
CA LEU A 74 5.97 -7.11 9.66
C LEU A 74 6.91 -6.63 10.78
N ILE A 75 7.80 -7.50 11.24
CA ILE A 75 8.83 -7.17 12.21
C ILE A 75 10.21 -7.53 11.66
N ASP A 76 11.26 -6.89 12.16
CA ASP A 76 12.62 -7.27 11.81
C ASP A 76 13.00 -8.67 12.30
N ASN A 77 13.99 -9.26 11.65
CA ASN A 77 14.61 -10.52 12.05
C ASN A 77 16.14 -10.41 12.00
N ASP A 78 16.85 -11.49 12.35
CA ASP A 78 18.31 -11.51 12.37
C ASP A 78 18.97 -11.17 11.02
N GLU A 79 18.30 -11.44 9.89
CA GLU A 79 18.82 -11.14 8.55
C GLU A 79 18.64 -9.66 8.21
N SER A 80 17.42 -9.13 8.36
CA SER A 80 17.16 -7.72 8.11
C SER A 80 17.94 -6.84 9.08
N TYR A 81 18.11 -7.25 10.34
CA TYR A 81 18.86 -6.49 11.33
C TYR A 81 20.37 -6.39 11.00
N LYS A 82 20.95 -7.40 10.35
CA LYS A 82 22.34 -7.33 9.88
C LYS A 82 22.51 -6.29 8.77
N ALA A 83 21.56 -6.21 7.84
CA ALA A 83 21.61 -5.27 6.72
C ALA A 83 21.09 -3.87 7.08
N PHE A 84 20.13 -3.79 8.00
CA PHE A 84 19.43 -2.60 8.46
C PHE A 84 19.21 -2.71 9.97
N SER A 85 20.23 -2.32 10.75
CA SER A 85 20.31 -2.56 12.19
C SER A 85 19.36 -1.71 13.02
N TYR A 86 18.07 -1.92 12.85
CA TYR A 86 16.98 -1.31 13.59
C TYR A 86 15.95 -2.37 13.91
N HIS A 87 15.49 -2.37 15.16
CA HIS A 87 14.27 -3.06 15.53
C HIS A 87 13.08 -2.20 15.13
N PHE A 88 12.16 -2.77 14.36
CA PHE A 88 10.97 -2.07 13.87
C PHE A 88 9.76 -2.99 13.87
N GLU A 89 8.60 -2.35 13.93
CA GLU A 89 7.31 -3.02 13.78
C GLU A 89 6.48 -2.19 12.80
N VAL A 90 5.93 -2.87 11.80
CA VAL A 90 4.99 -2.30 10.85
C VAL A 90 3.65 -2.97 11.05
N VAL A 91 2.57 -2.20 10.99
CA VAL A 91 1.21 -2.73 10.83
C VAL A 91 0.59 -2.06 9.60
N LEU A 92 0.30 -2.87 8.58
CA LEU A 92 -0.38 -2.44 7.36
C LEU A 92 -1.85 -2.88 7.44
N THR A 93 -2.75 -1.90 7.44
CA THR A 93 -4.19 -2.13 7.53
C THR A 93 -4.87 -1.73 6.24
N TYR A 94 -5.70 -2.62 5.72
CA TYR A 94 -6.66 -2.34 4.66
C TYR A 94 -8.06 -2.33 5.26
N ALA A 95 -8.79 -1.23 5.08
CA ALA A 95 -10.16 -1.09 5.58
C ALA A 95 -11.09 -0.55 4.49
N LEU A 96 -12.26 -1.17 4.33
CA LEU A 96 -13.28 -0.77 3.37
C LEU A 96 -14.35 0.09 4.04
N GLU A 97 -14.64 1.25 3.45
CA GLU A 97 -15.68 2.18 3.90
C GLU A 97 -16.50 2.65 2.69
N GLY A 98 -17.66 2.05 2.47
CA GLY A 98 -18.44 2.31 1.26
C GLY A 98 -17.62 1.96 0.02
N ASN A 99 -17.45 2.93 -0.89
CA ASN A 99 -16.65 2.80 -2.11
C ASN A 99 -15.16 3.17 -1.91
N ARG A 100 -14.70 3.27 -0.66
CA ARG A 100 -13.32 3.63 -0.34
C ARG A 100 -12.54 2.48 0.26
N ILE A 101 -11.24 2.53 0.03
CA ILE A 101 -10.23 1.71 0.71
C ILE A 101 -9.27 2.65 1.41
N ASN A 102 -9.18 2.52 2.72
CA ASN A 102 -8.16 3.15 3.54
C ASN A 102 -7.00 2.17 3.71
N VAL A 103 -5.80 2.63 3.37
CA VAL A 103 -4.54 1.92 3.56
C VAL A 103 -3.74 2.68 4.60
N ASP A 104 -3.68 2.14 5.81
CA ASP A 104 -2.94 2.72 6.93
C ASP A 104 -1.65 1.92 7.17
N PHE A 105 -0.51 2.61 7.09
CA PHE A 105 0.80 2.04 7.42
C PHE A 105 1.28 2.67 8.73
N TYR A 106 1.16 1.90 9.81
CA TYR A 106 1.75 2.24 11.10
C TYR A 106 3.19 1.73 11.15
N LEU A 107 4.12 2.59 11.53
CA LEU A 107 5.54 2.26 11.71
C LEU A 107 6.00 2.65 13.10
N LYS A 108 6.57 1.69 13.82
CA LYS A 108 7.22 1.92 15.12
C LYS A 108 8.70 1.61 15.04
N ASN A 109 9.52 2.55 15.51
CA ASN A 109 10.93 2.33 15.72
C ASN A 109 11.15 1.83 17.16
N ASN A 110 11.34 0.53 17.32
CA ASN A 110 11.61 -0.10 18.61
C ASN A 110 13.09 0.03 19.03
N SER A 111 13.93 0.71 18.24
CA SER A 111 15.32 1.01 18.58
C SER A 111 15.43 2.30 19.40
N HIS A 112 16.58 2.51 20.03
CA HIS A 112 16.87 3.77 20.74
C HIS A 112 17.46 4.88 19.86
N LYS A 113 17.84 4.56 18.63
CA LYS A 113 18.43 5.49 17.66
C LYS A 113 17.43 5.89 16.58
N GLU A 114 17.62 7.08 16.03
CA GLU A 114 16.86 7.58 14.89
C GLU A 114 17.01 6.66 13.67
N MET A 115 15.90 6.20 13.11
CA MET A 115 15.84 5.26 12.00
C MET A 115 15.56 5.98 10.68
N PRO A 116 16.48 5.96 9.70
CA PRO A 116 16.22 6.49 8.37
C PRO A 116 15.39 5.52 7.54
N PHE A 117 14.42 6.03 6.78
CA PHE A 117 13.60 5.20 5.89
C PHE A 117 12.97 6.01 4.76
N SER A 118 12.58 5.28 3.72
CA SER A 118 11.63 5.68 2.71
C SER A 118 10.43 4.72 2.75
N LEU A 119 9.28 5.21 2.32
CA LEU A 119 8.06 4.44 2.19
C LEU A 119 7.42 4.76 0.85
N ALA A 120 7.06 3.73 0.09
CA ALA A 120 6.33 3.90 -1.17
C ALA A 120 5.19 2.89 -1.31
N PHE A 121 4.06 3.33 -1.84
CA PHE A 121 3.10 2.46 -2.50
C PHE A 121 3.25 2.60 -4.00
N VAL A 122 3.30 1.48 -4.71
CA VAL A 122 3.41 1.43 -6.18
C VAL A 122 2.15 0.80 -6.74
N LEU A 123 1.46 1.54 -7.61
CA LEU A 123 0.14 1.20 -8.12
C LEU A 123 0.19 1.22 -9.66
N PRO A 124 0.11 0.06 -10.33
CA PRO A 124 0.14 -0.02 -11.79
C PRO A 124 -1.07 0.68 -12.45
N ILE A 125 -0.82 1.36 -13.56
CA ILE A 125 -1.85 1.88 -14.46
C ILE A 125 -2.00 0.90 -15.61
N ILE A 126 -3.07 0.10 -15.56
CA ILE A 126 -3.37 -0.92 -16.58
C ILE A 126 -3.87 -0.29 -17.89
N GLU A 127 -3.95 -1.08 -18.96
CA GLU A 127 -4.33 -0.55 -20.27
C GLU A 127 -5.75 0.05 -20.29
N GLY A 128 -5.88 1.19 -20.99
CA GLY A 128 -7.14 1.93 -21.14
C GLY A 128 -7.45 2.94 -20.04
N TRP A 129 -6.62 3.05 -19.00
CA TRP A 129 -6.74 4.10 -18.00
C TRP A 129 -5.98 5.36 -18.41
N THR A 130 -6.58 6.52 -18.15
CA THR A 130 -5.94 7.83 -18.26
C THR A 130 -5.84 8.47 -16.89
N SER A 131 -4.69 9.06 -16.58
CA SER A 131 -4.44 9.74 -15.30
C SER A 131 -4.56 11.25 -15.40
N LYS A 132 -5.03 11.88 -14.33
CA LYS A 132 -5.00 13.31 -14.11
C LYS A 132 -4.43 13.60 -12.72
N GLU A 133 -3.33 14.34 -12.67
CA GLU A 133 -2.67 14.70 -11.41
C GLU A 133 -3.24 16.01 -10.86
N ALA A 134 -3.44 16.04 -9.54
CA ALA A 134 -3.81 17.22 -8.76
C ALA A 134 -3.00 17.25 -7.45
N VAL A 135 -3.16 18.32 -6.66
CA VAL A 135 -2.48 18.40 -5.36
C VAL A 135 -3.01 17.29 -4.46
N ASN A 136 -2.11 16.45 -3.95
CA ASN A 136 -2.42 15.33 -3.04
C ASN A 136 -3.36 14.26 -3.63
N GLU A 137 -3.60 14.28 -4.94
CA GLU A 137 -4.61 13.45 -5.58
C GLU A 137 -4.21 13.05 -7.01
N ILE A 138 -4.55 11.84 -7.42
CA ILE A 138 -4.48 11.37 -8.81
C ILE A 138 -5.79 10.68 -9.16
N ASP A 139 -6.43 11.14 -10.22
CA ASP A 139 -7.62 10.50 -10.78
C ASP A 139 -7.23 9.59 -11.93
N LEU A 140 -7.58 8.31 -11.84
CA LEU A 140 -7.58 7.38 -12.97
C LEU A 140 -9.01 7.26 -13.49
N ASN A 141 -9.17 7.38 -14.80
CA ASN A 141 -10.45 7.23 -15.48
C ASN A 141 -10.34 6.24 -16.64
N LYS A 142 -11.34 5.37 -16.80
CA LYS A 142 -11.48 4.43 -17.93
C LYS A 142 -12.87 4.55 -18.53
N ASP A 143 -12.91 4.93 -19.81
CA ASP A 143 -14.11 5.05 -20.65
C ASP A 143 -15.26 5.87 -20.03
N LYS A 144 -14.95 6.82 -19.13
CA LYS A 144 -15.92 7.63 -18.35
C LYS A 144 -16.92 6.83 -17.50
N LYS A 145 -16.67 5.54 -17.28
CA LYS A 145 -17.55 4.62 -16.55
C LYS A 145 -16.94 4.10 -15.27
N GLN A 146 -15.62 4.17 -15.17
CA GLN A 146 -14.87 3.69 -14.03
C GLN A 146 -13.85 4.75 -13.67
N GLU A 147 -13.83 5.11 -12.39
CA GLU A 147 -12.90 6.05 -11.82
C GLU A 147 -12.27 5.47 -10.55
N VAL A 148 -10.98 5.73 -10.38
CA VAL A 148 -10.27 5.52 -9.11
C VAL A 148 -9.52 6.78 -8.78
N LYS A 149 -9.88 7.38 -7.65
CA LYS A 149 -9.19 8.53 -7.08
C LYS A 149 -8.24 8.05 -5.99
N PHE A 150 -6.96 8.32 -6.17
CA PHE A 150 -5.90 8.10 -5.19
C PHE A 150 -5.65 9.40 -4.45
N ALA A 151 -5.72 9.40 -3.12
CA ALA A 151 -5.53 10.59 -2.31
C ALA A 151 -4.63 10.32 -1.10
N SER A 152 -3.74 11.25 -0.79
CA SER A 152 -2.94 11.19 0.45
C SER A 152 -2.50 12.58 0.89
N THR A 153 -2.53 12.82 2.20
CA THR A 153 -1.91 14.01 2.82
C THR A 153 -0.49 13.75 3.30
N ASN A 154 -0.05 12.48 3.30
CA ASN A 154 1.28 12.08 3.74
C ASN A 154 2.24 11.92 2.57
N PHE A 155 1.79 11.32 1.47
CA PHE A 155 2.64 10.92 0.36
C PHE A 155 2.68 11.95 -0.76
N ASN A 156 3.85 12.10 -1.38
CA ASN A 156 3.94 12.74 -2.69
C ASN A 156 3.42 11.76 -3.73
N LEU A 157 2.32 12.12 -4.38
CA LEU A 157 1.74 11.33 -5.47
C LEU A 157 2.34 11.77 -6.81
N ALA A 158 2.73 10.82 -7.65
CA ALA A 158 3.20 11.10 -9.01
C ALA A 158 2.85 9.99 -9.98
N VAL A 159 2.66 10.32 -11.26
CA VAL A 159 2.55 9.34 -12.35
C VAL A 159 3.87 9.23 -13.11
N LYS A 160 4.46 8.03 -13.16
CA LYS A 160 5.66 7.74 -13.96
C LYS A 160 5.61 6.31 -14.50
N ASN A 161 6.06 6.11 -15.74
CA ASN A 161 6.23 4.77 -16.33
C ASN A 161 5.00 3.85 -16.21
N LYS A 162 3.79 4.38 -16.46
CA LYS A 162 2.50 3.66 -16.29
C LYS A 162 2.27 3.14 -14.86
N GLN A 163 2.75 3.87 -13.86
CA GLN A 163 2.50 3.60 -12.45
C GLN A 163 2.19 4.91 -11.74
N ILE A 164 1.32 4.84 -10.75
CA ILE A 164 1.24 5.83 -9.69
C ILE A 164 2.20 5.41 -8.60
N THR A 165 2.94 6.36 -8.07
CA THR A 165 3.72 6.18 -6.85
C THR A 165 3.24 7.14 -5.78
N ALA A 166 3.02 6.63 -4.57
CA ALA A 166 2.78 7.42 -3.37
C ALA A 166 4.03 7.30 -2.50
N VAL A 167 4.89 8.32 -2.46
CA VAL A 167 6.26 8.20 -1.94
C VAL A 167 6.59 9.24 -0.88
N MET A 168 7.29 8.78 0.16
CA MET A 168 8.05 9.59 1.10
C MET A 168 9.49 9.10 1.15
N ASN A 169 10.44 10.01 0.99
CA ASN A 169 11.87 9.68 0.95
C ASN A 169 12.63 10.39 2.07
N ASP A 170 13.76 9.80 2.45
CA ASP A 170 14.74 10.39 3.37
C ASP A 170 14.13 10.84 4.70
N LEU A 171 13.10 10.11 5.14
CA LEU A 171 12.46 10.32 6.43
C LEU A 171 13.32 9.74 7.54
N LYS A 172 13.04 10.24 8.75
CA LYS A 172 13.68 9.78 9.97
C LYS A 172 12.65 9.63 11.07
N LEU A 173 12.64 8.46 11.71
CA LEU A 173 11.76 8.18 12.84
C LEU A 173 12.59 8.11 14.12
N ALA A 174 12.24 8.91 15.12
CA ALA A 174 12.96 8.93 16.39
C ALA A 174 12.93 7.56 17.10
N GLY A 175 13.89 7.32 17.99
CA GLY A 175 13.95 6.07 18.75
C GLY A 175 12.79 5.96 19.74
N GLY A 176 12.14 4.80 19.78
CA GLY A 176 10.99 4.54 20.65
C GLY A 176 9.71 5.28 20.24
N SER A 177 9.68 5.93 19.08
CA SER A 177 8.50 6.60 18.54
C SER A 177 7.84 5.81 17.42
N ASP A 178 6.64 6.23 17.08
CA ASP A 178 5.85 5.70 15.98
C ASP A 178 5.28 6.80 15.08
N GLN A 179 4.84 6.41 13.88
CA GLN A 179 4.24 7.29 12.90
C GLN A 179 3.26 6.52 12.00
N ASP A 180 2.14 7.15 11.66
CA ASP A 180 1.15 6.66 10.70
C ASP A 180 1.27 7.34 9.34
N PHE A 181 1.04 6.56 8.28
CA PHE A 181 0.92 7.03 6.91
C PHE A 181 -0.36 6.50 6.27
N LYS A 182 -1.10 7.37 5.58
CA LYS A 182 -2.41 7.04 5.01
C LYS A 182 -2.44 7.25 3.50
N LEU A 183 -3.00 6.27 2.81
CA LEU A 183 -3.38 6.36 1.40
C LEU A 183 -4.85 5.94 1.27
N THR A 184 -5.65 6.73 0.56
CA THR A 184 -7.05 6.42 0.30
C THR A 184 -7.27 6.21 -1.18
N LEU A 185 -7.99 5.15 -1.53
CA LEU A 185 -8.51 4.90 -2.87
C LEU A 185 -10.02 5.04 -2.81
N THR A 186 -10.62 5.83 -3.72
CA THR A 186 -12.07 5.97 -3.85
C THR A 186 -12.50 5.55 -5.25
N LEU A 187 -13.46 4.64 -5.34
CA LEU A 187 -13.93 4.07 -6.60
C LEU A 187 -15.31 4.62 -6.99
N SER A 188 -15.51 4.95 -8.26
CA SER A 188 -16.83 5.34 -8.79
C SER A 188 -17.08 4.88 -10.22
#